data_AF-A0A512UD26-F1
#
_entry.id   AF-A0A512UD26-F1
#
_cell.length_a   1.000
_cell.length_b   1.000
_cell.length_c   1.000
_cell.angle_alpha   90.00
_cell.angle_beta   90.00
_cell.angle_gamma   90.00
#
_symmetry.space_group_name_H-M   'P 1'
#
loop_
_entity.id
_entity.type
_entity.pdbx_description
1 polymer ?
#
loop_
_entity_poly.entity_id
_entity_poly.type
_entity_poly.pdbx_seq_one_letter_code
_entity_poly.pdbx_strand_id
1 'polypeptide(L)'
;MVEVTENLRHYNFVGTLDQHLVYCVSELNVRLLALFNPYGYPETTYPEYVYKFARLEGLLEIWRAYFDGLDEVPTGVRMMFHIQEYRAREKIDLLGA
;
A
#
# COMPACT_ATOMS: atom_id res chain seq x y z
N MET A 1 -4.98 -5.73 -33.03
CA MET A 1 -3.90 -6.24 -32.15
C MET A 1 -2.92 -5.10 -31.84
N VAL A 2 -3.37 -4.08 -31.11
CA VAL A 2 -2.53 -2.94 -30.67
C VAL A 2 -2.75 -2.63 -29.17
N GLU A 3 -3.50 -3.44 -28.43
CA GLU A 3 -3.87 -3.16 -27.02
C GLU A 3 -3.09 -3.96 -25.97
N VAL A 4 -2.02 -4.66 -26.37
CA VAL A 4 -1.19 -5.41 -25.40
C VAL A 4 -0.04 -4.54 -24.86
N THR A 5 0.25 -3.40 -25.50
CA THR A 5 1.44 -2.59 -25.23
C THR A 5 1.27 -1.52 -24.14
N GLU A 6 0.04 -1.12 -23.79
CA GLU A 6 -0.18 -0.17 -22.67
C GLU A 6 -0.03 -0.82 -21.28
N ASN A 7 -0.29 -2.13 -21.18
CA ASN A 7 -0.13 -2.89 -19.93
C ASN A 7 1.34 -3.11 -19.51
N LEU A 8 2.30 -2.86 -20.40
CA LEU A 8 3.72 -3.09 -20.13
C LEU A 8 4.43 -1.91 -19.46
N ARG A 9 3.81 -0.72 -19.36
CA ARG A 9 4.45 0.43 -18.69
C ARG A 9 4.46 0.34 -17.15
N HIS A 10 3.65 -0.54 -16.56
CA HIS A 10 3.64 -0.79 -15.11
C HIS A 10 4.64 -1.89 -14.67
N TYR A 11 5.32 -2.56 -15.61
CA TYR A 11 6.24 -3.68 -15.33
C TYR A 11 7.71 -3.28 -15.11
N ASN A 12 8.00 -2.02 -14.77
CA ASN A 12 9.37 -1.56 -14.52
C ASN A 12 9.85 -1.78 -13.07
N PHE A 13 9.25 -2.71 -12.32
CA PHE A 13 9.86 -3.14 -11.06
C PHE A 13 10.91 -4.22 -11.35
N VAL A 14 12.18 -3.85 -11.26
CA VAL A 14 13.30 -4.79 -11.36
C VAL A 14 13.51 -5.44 -9.99
N GLY A 15 12.67 -6.42 -9.64
CA GLY A 15 12.77 -7.17 -8.40
C GLY A 15 11.75 -8.30 -8.31
N THR A 16 11.84 -9.12 -7.26
CA THR A 16 10.94 -10.25 -7.03
C THR A 16 9.57 -9.77 -6.51
N LEU A 17 8.53 -10.60 -6.65
CA LEU A 17 7.15 -10.22 -6.30
C LEU A 17 6.99 -9.80 -4.83
N ASP A 18 7.67 -10.48 -3.92
CA ASP A 18 7.76 -10.12 -2.50
C ASP A 18 8.36 -8.73 -2.28
N GLN A 19 9.44 -8.40 -2.98
CA GLN A 19 10.05 -7.06 -2.93
C GLN A 19 9.11 -5.99 -3.51
N HIS A 20 8.37 -6.34 -4.56
CA HIS A 20 7.37 -5.44 -5.15
C HIS A 20 6.26 -5.13 -4.15
N LEU A 21 5.75 -6.15 -3.45
CA LEU A 21 4.72 -5.97 -2.43
C LEU A 21 5.21 -5.12 -1.25
N VAL A 22 6.47 -5.27 -0.83
CA VAL A 22 7.10 -4.37 0.16
C VAL A 22 7.11 -2.92 -0.34
N TYR A 23 7.49 -2.72 -1.60
CA TYR A 23 7.48 -1.38 -2.22
C TYR A 23 6.06 -0.79 -2.25
N CYS A 24 5.06 -1.57 -2.67
CA CYS A 24 3.66 -1.15 -2.71
C CYS A 24 3.14 -0.71 -1.33
N VAL A 25 3.39 -1.50 -0.29
CA VAL A 25 2.94 -1.14 1.08
C VAL A 25 3.73 0.07 1.62
N SER A 26 4.99 0.22 1.24
CA SER A 26 5.79 1.42 1.58
C SER A 26 5.23 2.67 0.91
N GLU A 27 4.86 2.60 -0.37
CA GLU A 27 4.23 3.71 -1.08
C GLU A 27 2.86 4.05 -0.49
N LEU A 28 2.08 3.03 -0.12
CA LEU A 28 0.78 3.22 0.54
C LEU A 28 0.92 3.94 1.88
N ASN A 29 1.96 3.66 2.67
CA ASN A 29 2.24 4.43 3.88
C ASN A 29 2.41 5.92 3.59
N VAL A 30 3.08 6.30 2.50
CA VAL A 30 3.23 7.70 2.09
C VAL A 30 1.89 8.30 1.65
N ARG A 31 1.07 7.53 0.93
CA ARG A 31 -0.26 7.98 0.49
C ARG A 31 -1.24 8.16 1.66
N LEU A 32 -1.16 7.31 2.69
CA LEU A 32 -1.94 7.48 3.92
C LEU A 32 -1.52 8.76 4.67
N LEU A 33 -0.23 9.10 4.69
CA LEU A 33 0.24 10.35 5.28
C LEU A 33 -0.36 11.59 4.59
N ALA A 34 -0.61 11.51 3.28
CA ALA A 34 -1.24 12.60 2.53
C ALA A 34 -2.73 12.81 2.87
N LEU A 35 -3.35 11.93 3.67
CA LEU A 35 -4.70 12.10 4.19
C LEU A 35 -4.73 12.83 5.54
N PHE A 36 -3.57 13.13 6.13
CA PHE A 36 -3.46 13.98 7.30
C PHE A 36 -3.19 15.43 6.87
N ASN A 37 -3.71 16.37 7.65
CA ASN A 37 -3.35 17.77 7.54
C ASN A 37 -1.98 18.05 8.21
N PRO A 38 -1.41 19.25 8.06
CA PRO A 38 -0.10 19.60 8.65
C PRO A 38 -0.03 19.48 10.18
N TYR A 39 -1.18 19.40 10.86
CA TYR A 39 -1.28 19.23 12.30
C TYR A 39 -1.41 17.76 12.73
N GLY A 40 -1.42 16.82 11.78
CA GLY A 40 -1.52 15.38 12.04
C GLY A 40 -2.94 14.89 12.27
N TYR A 41 -3.98 15.66 11.92
CA TYR A 41 -5.37 15.21 11.98
C TYR A 41 -5.86 14.75 10.61
N PRO A 42 -6.77 13.76 10.55
CA PRO A 42 -7.44 13.37 9.32
C PRO A 42 -8.10 14.56 8.61
N GLU A 43 -7.77 14.78 7.34
CA GLU A 43 -8.31 15.88 6.54
C GLU A 43 -9.66 15.50 5.92
N THR A 44 -10.68 15.38 6.77
CA THR A 44 -12.03 14.94 6.38
C THR A 44 -12.78 15.96 5.52
N THR A 45 -12.31 17.21 5.47
CA THR A 45 -12.91 18.25 4.61
C THR A 45 -12.54 18.08 3.14
N TYR A 46 -11.52 17.25 2.85
CA TYR A 46 -11.11 16.96 1.49
C TYR A 46 -12.19 16.11 0.78
N PRO A 47 -12.75 16.58 -0.36
CA PRO A 47 -13.92 15.94 -0.98
C PRO A 47 -13.75 14.46 -1.33
N GLU A 48 -12.53 14.01 -1.61
CA GLU A 48 -12.25 12.61 -1.97
C GLU A 48 -11.70 11.79 -0.79
N TYR A 49 -11.71 12.34 0.43
CA TYR A 49 -11.11 11.70 1.61
C TYR A 49 -11.64 10.28 1.81
N VAL A 50 -12.96 10.10 1.90
CA VAL A 50 -13.60 8.81 2.15
C VAL A 50 -13.25 7.79 1.07
N TYR A 51 -13.29 8.22 -0.20
CA TYR A 51 -12.95 7.35 -1.33
C TYR A 51 -11.47 6.95 -1.32
N LYS A 52 -10.56 7.90 -1.06
CA LYS A 52 -9.12 7.62 -0.98
C LYS A 52 -8.80 6.71 0.20
N PHE A 53 -9.39 6.97 1.37
CA PHE A 53 -9.24 6.16 2.56
C PHE A 53 -9.67 4.71 2.30
N ALA A 54 -10.91 4.49 1.87
CA ALA A 54 -11.43 3.16 1.59
C ALA A 54 -10.62 2.41 0.52
N ARG A 55 -10.16 3.13 -0.52
CA ARG A 55 -9.29 2.54 -1.56
C ARG A 55 -7.93 2.11 -1.00
N LEU A 56 -7.30 2.93 -0.17
CA LEU A 56 -5.99 2.60 0.41
C LEU A 56 -6.11 1.46 1.42
N GLU A 57 -7.15 1.46 2.25
CA GLU A 57 -7.45 0.34 3.16
C GLU A 57 -7.64 -0.97 2.39
N GLY A 58 -8.46 -0.98 1.34
CA GLY A 58 -8.67 -2.16 0.50
C GLY A 58 -7.39 -2.65 -0.18
N LEU A 59 -6.51 -1.75 -0.63
CA LEU A 59 -5.22 -2.14 -1.22
C LEU A 59 -4.30 -2.81 -0.19
N LEU A 60 -4.30 -2.36 1.06
CA LEU A 60 -3.51 -2.99 2.11
C LEU A 60 -3.96 -4.44 2.35
N GLU A 61 -5.27 -4.69 2.44
CA GLU A 61 -5.81 -6.05 2.58
C GLU A 61 -5.45 -6.95 1.41
N ILE A 62 -5.60 -6.44 0.18
CA ILE A 62 -5.29 -7.19 -1.04
C ILE A 62 -3.80 -7.58 -1.06
N TRP A 63 -2.91 -6.64 -0.80
CA TRP A 63 -1.47 -6.92 -0.83
C TRP A 63 -1.01 -7.80 0.33
N ARG A 64 -1.61 -7.66 1.51
CA ARG A 64 -1.40 -8.59 2.62
C ARG A 64 -1.79 -10.01 2.23
N ALA A 65 -2.99 -10.20 1.66
CA ALA A 65 -3.44 -11.52 1.22
C ALA A 65 -2.52 -12.11 0.14
N TYR A 66 -2.06 -11.30 -0.81
CA TYR A 66 -1.09 -11.76 -1.82
C TYR A 66 0.25 -12.15 -1.20
N PHE A 67 0.75 -11.38 -0.24
CA PHE A 67 2.03 -11.66 0.42
C PHE A 67 1.97 -12.92 1.29
N ASP A 68 0.86 -13.11 2.01
CA ASP A 68 0.63 -14.30 2.84
C ASP A 68 0.56 -15.58 1.99
N GLY A 69 0.17 -15.46 0.71
CA GLY A 69 0.17 -16.56 -0.26
C GLY A 69 1.52 -16.85 -0.93
N LEU A 70 2.59 -16.12 -0.60
CA LEU A 70 3.93 -16.37 -1.15
C LEU A 70 4.68 -17.41 -0.33
N ASP A 71 5.10 -18.47 -1.00
CA ASP A 71 6.03 -19.47 -0.46
C ASP A 71 7.48 -18.96 -0.51
N GLU A 72 8.31 -19.43 0.43
CA GLU A 72 9.77 -19.22 0.44
C GLU A 72 10.26 -17.75 0.42
N VAL A 73 9.46 -16.81 0.93
CA VAL A 73 9.92 -15.41 1.08
C VAL A 73 11.10 -15.30 2.05
N PRO A 74 12.23 -14.67 1.66
CA PRO A 74 13.36 -14.47 2.55
C PRO A 74 12.95 -13.75 3.84
N THR A 75 13.46 -14.20 5.00
CA THR A 75 13.08 -13.68 6.32
C THR A 75 13.17 -12.16 6.41
N GLY A 76 14.22 -11.56 5.84
CA GLY A 76 14.39 -10.11 5.84
C GLY A 76 13.28 -9.37 5.07
N VAL A 77 12.83 -9.91 3.95
CA VAL A 77 11.73 -9.33 3.16
C VAL A 77 10.40 -9.49 3.89
N ARG A 78 10.16 -10.66 4.50
CA ARG A 78 8.98 -10.91 5.35
C ARG A 78 8.89 -9.93 6.52
N MET A 79 9.99 -9.74 7.24
CA MET A 79 10.04 -8.74 8.32
C MET A 79 9.76 -7.32 7.80
N MET A 80 10.37 -6.93 6.68
CA MET A 80 10.16 -5.61 6.11
C MET A 80 8.70 -5.39 5.71
N PHE A 81 8.06 -6.38 5.09
CA PHE A 81 6.65 -6.33 4.72
C PHE A 81 5.77 -6.10 5.95
N HIS A 82 5.91 -6.93 6.99
CA HIS A 82 5.10 -6.80 8.21
C HIS A 82 5.33 -5.49 8.95
N ILE A 83 6.54 -4.93 8.94
CA ILE A 83 6.79 -3.60 9.51
C ILE A 83 5.99 -2.52 8.76
N GLN A 84 5.98 -2.57 7.42
CA GLN A 84 5.25 -1.59 6.63
C GLN A 84 3.73 -1.80 6.72
N GLU A 85 3.27 -3.05 6.78
CA GLU A 85 1.86 -3.39 6.97
C GLU A 85 1.35 -2.89 8.32
N TYR A 86 2.08 -3.16 9.41
CA TYR A 86 1.75 -2.66 10.75
C TYR A 86 1.65 -1.13 10.77
N ARG A 87 2.63 -0.44 10.17
CA ARG A 87 2.64 1.03 10.10
C ARG A 87 1.48 1.59 9.27
N ALA A 88 1.07 0.89 8.21
CA ALA A 88 -0.07 1.29 7.41
C ALA A 88 -1.37 1.09 8.20
N ARG A 89 -1.49 -0.03 8.91
CA ARG A 89 -2.63 -0.33 9.79
C ARG A 89 -2.84 0.74 10.85
N GLU A 90 -1.78 1.09 11.57
CA GLU A 90 -1.82 2.11 12.61
C GLU A 90 -2.33 3.46 12.07
N LYS A 91 -1.92 3.83 10.85
CA LYS A 91 -2.42 5.06 10.19
C LYS A 91 -3.88 4.92 9.77
N ILE A 92 -4.30 3.76 9.27
CA ILE A 92 -5.70 3.51 8.90
C ILE A 92 -6.59 3.61 10.14
N ASP A 93 -6.19 3.01 11.25
CA ASP A 93 -6.92 3.07 12.52
C ASP A 93 -7.06 4.51 13.02
N LEU A 94 -6.00 5.32 12.89
CA LEU A 94 -6.03 6.75 13.21
C LEU A 94 -6.89 7.59 12.26
N LEU A 95 -6.99 7.20 10.99
CA LEU A 95 -7.82 7.87 9.98
C LEU A 95 -9.30 7.51 10.11
N GLY A 96 -9.62 6.31 10.61
CA GLY A 96 -10.99 5.84 10.82
C GLY A 96 -11.61 6.21 12.18
N ALA A 97 -10.82 6.78 13.11
CA ALA A 97 -11.25 7.22 14.44
C ALA A 97 -11.94 8.59 14.43
#